data_AF-A0AA40ZXH0-F1
#
_entry.id   AF-A0AA40ZXH0-F1
#
_cell.length_a   1.000
_cell.length_b   1.000
_cell.length_c   1.000
_cell.angle_alpha   90.00
_cell.angle_beta   90.00
_cell.angle_gamma   90.00
#
_symmetry.space_group_name_H-M   'P 1'
#
loop_
_entity.id
_entity.type
_entity.pdbx_description
1 polymer ?
#
loop_
_entity_poly.entity_id
_entity_poly.type
_entity_poly.pdbx_seq_one_letter_code
_entity_poly.pdbx_strand_id
1 'polypeptide(L)'
;MGKDYQAKVFRSGNSLALRLPAALGLTEGTEMTLREEQGRYVFEPVQTPPKTIDLTGIAGSMPWLKPIEREEREFDDPERPWHLLNDKDA
;
A
#
# COMPACT_ATOMS: atom_id res chain seq x y z
N MET A 1 22.79 15.19 -13.11
CA MET A 1 23.13 16.07 -11.97
C MET A 1 22.00 15.97 -10.97
N GLY A 2 22.28 15.52 -9.75
CA GLY A 2 21.31 15.54 -8.66
C GLY A 2 20.97 16.98 -8.29
N LYS A 3 19.73 17.23 -7.85
CA LYS A 3 19.35 18.51 -7.26
C LYS A 3 19.71 18.47 -5.78
N ASP A 4 20.54 19.40 -5.35
CA ASP A 4 20.85 19.58 -3.94
C ASP A 4 19.74 20.41 -3.28
N TYR A 5 19.18 19.89 -2.20
CA TYR A 5 18.14 20.57 -1.44
C TYR A 5 18.67 20.94 -0.06
N GLN A 6 18.57 22.21 0.31
CA GLN A 6 18.85 22.65 1.67
C GLN A 6 17.63 22.36 2.55
N ALA A 7 17.84 21.56 3.59
CA ALA A 7 16.81 21.19 4.55
C ALA A 7 17.25 21.52 5.98
N LYS A 8 16.30 21.86 6.84
CA LYS A 8 16.54 22.18 8.24
C LYS A 8 16.06 21.04 9.14
N VAL A 9 16.92 20.66 10.09
CA VAL A 9 16.57 19.72 11.15
C VAL A 9 15.78 20.46 12.25
N PHE A 10 14.71 19.84 12.72
CA PHE A 10 13.87 20.38 13.79
C PHE A 10 13.46 19.29 14.77
N ARG A 11 13.07 19.69 15.98
CA ARG A 11 12.60 18.78 17.02
C ARG A 11 11.17 18.33 16.72
N SER A 12 10.94 17.03 16.78
CA SER A 12 9.63 16.37 16.68
C SER A 12 9.44 15.49 17.90
N GLY A 13 8.82 16.03 18.95
CA GLY A 13 8.69 15.36 20.24
C GLY A 13 10.05 15.07 20.90
N ASN A 14 10.33 13.78 21.11
CA ASN A 14 11.61 13.29 21.64
C ASN A 14 12.64 12.95 20.55
N SER A 15 12.32 13.22 19.29
CA SER A 15 13.13 12.89 18.13
C SER A 15 13.50 14.15 17.32
N LEU A 16 14.41 13.98 16.35
CA LEU A 16 14.72 14.96 15.34
C LEU A 16 14.11 14.54 14.00
N ALA A 17 13.69 15.52 13.21
CA ALA A 17 13.15 15.32 11.88
C ALA A 17 13.83 16.26 10.87
N LEU A 18 13.99 15.79 9.64
CA LEU A 18 14.48 16.57 8.50
C LEU A 18 13.31 16.84 7.55
N ARG A 19 13.19 18.09 7.07
CA ARG A 19 12.17 18.43 6.07
C ARG A 19 12.61 17.96 4.69
N LEU A 20 11.86 17.03 4.11
CA LEU A 20 12.07 16.56 2.75
C LEU A 20 11.16 17.34 1.78
N PRO A 21 11.71 17.95 0.72
CA PRO A 21 10.89 18.62 -0.29
C PRO A 21 9.94 17.65 -1.00
N ALA A 22 8.69 18.07 -1.24
CA ALA A 22 7.70 17.27 -1.95
C ALA A 22 8.14 16.85 -3.38
N ALA A 23 9.04 17.64 -4.00
CA ALA A 23 9.64 17.33 -5.29
C ALA A 23 10.46 16.03 -5.32
N LEU A 24 10.80 15.46 -4.16
CA LEU A 24 11.46 14.16 -4.06
C LEU A 24 10.52 12.97 -4.32
N GLY A 25 9.20 13.20 -4.32
CA GLY A 25 8.21 12.14 -4.62
C GLY A 25 8.08 11.06 -3.54
N LEU A 26 8.59 11.30 -2.34
CA LEU A 26 8.41 10.40 -1.20
C LEU A 26 6.99 10.53 -0.65
N THR A 27 6.34 9.40 -0.40
CA THR A 27 5.00 9.37 0.18
C THR A 27 5.06 9.44 1.70
N GLU A 28 4.11 10.16 2.31
CA GLU A 28 3.97 10.18 3.78
C GLU A 28 3.72 8.77 4.31
N GLY A 29 4.34 8.44 5.45
CA GLY A 29 4.23 7.11 6.07
C GLY A 29 5.14 6.03 5.46
N THR A 30 5.99 6.37 4.49
CA THR A 30 7.00 5.43 3.96
C THR A 30 8.06 5.14 5.02
N GLU A 31 8.28 3.86 5.32
CA GLU A 31 9.37 3.43 6.19
C GLU A 31 10.71 3.51 5.44
N MET A 32 11.69 4.17 6.07
CA MET A 32 13.03 4.35 5.50
C MET A 32 14.08 3.86 6.49
N THR A 33 15.12 3.22 5.97
CA THR A 33 16.33 2.89 6.71
C THR A 33 17.24 4.10 6.69
N LEU A 34 17.66 4.57 7.87
CA LEU A 34 18.69 5.60 8.02
C LEU A 34 20.03 4.93 8.35
N ARG A 35 21.03 5.14 7.49
CA ARG A 35 22.42 4.71 7.75
C ARG A 35 23.32 5.92 7.89
N GLU A 36 24.20 5.88 8.88
CA GLU A 36 25.28 6.84 9.04
C GLU A 36 26.57 6.25 8.45
N GLU A 37 27.08 6.86 7.39
CA GLU A 37 28.32 6.47 6.74
C GLU A 37 29.25 7.67 6.61
N GLN A 38 30.40 7.62 7.32
CA GLN A 38 31.45 8.65 7.25
C GLN A 38 30.94 10.09 7.47
N GLY A 39 30.01 10.26 8.42
CA GLY A 39 29.39 11.56 8.72
C GLY A 39 28.33 12.01 7.71
N ARG A 40 27.92 11.14 6.79
CA ARG A 40 26.76 11.34 5.91
C ARG A 40 25.61 10.46 6.35
N TYR A 41 24.40 10.99 6.24
CA TYR A 41 23.17 10.23 6.47
C TYR A 41 22.57 9.81 5.13
N VAL A 42 22.42 8.51 4.94
CA VAL A 42 21.82 7.90 3.74
C VAL A 42 20.47 7.31 4.13
N PHE A 43 19.43 7.67 3.37
CA PHE A 43 18.07 7.17 3.56
C PHE A 43 17.71 6.25 2.39
N GLU A 44 17.34 5.01 2.67
CA GLU A 44 16.92 4.03 1.68
C GLU A 44 15.51 3.51 2.02
N PRO A 45 14.60 3.34 1.04
CA PRO A 45 13.30 2.72 1.32
C PRO A 45 13.51 1.35 1.94
N VAL A 46 12.78 1.05 3.01
CA VAL A 46 12.75 -0.32 3.53
C VAL A 46 12.16 -1.19 2.42
N GLN A 47 12.91 -2.20 1.96
CA GLN A 47 12.37 -3.24 1.08
C GLN A 47 11.39 -4.06 1.91
N THR A 48 10.16 -3.58 2.06
CA THR A 48 9.12 -4.34 2.71
C THR A 48 8.84 -5.53 1.79
N PRO A 49 8.96 -6.79 2.27
CA PRO A 49 8.44 -7.91 1.50
C PRO A 49 6.98 -7.60 1.17
N PRO A 50 6.48 -7.99 -0.02
CA PRO A 50 5.10 -7.72 -0.39
C PRO A 50 4.20 -8.13 0.77
N LYS A 51 3.19 -7.30 1.08
CA LYS A 51 2.16 -7.60 2.09
C LYS A 51 1.30 -8.76 1.58
N THR A 52 1.89 -9.93 1.44
CA THR A 52 1.19 -11.17 1.17
C THR A 52 0.51 -11.57 2.45
N ILE A 53 -0.79 -11.85 2.36
CA ILE A 53 -1.49 -12.50 3.46
C ILE A 53 -0.82 -13.86 3.65
N ASP A 54 -0.21 -14.08 4.81
CA ASP A 54 0.33 -15.39 5.15
C ASP A 54 -0.82 -16.35 5.40
N LEU A 55 -1.06 -17.23 4.44
CA LEU A 55 -2.12 -18.24 4.51
C LEU A 55 -1.66 -19.51 5.24
N THR A 56 -0.41 -19.61 5.69
CA THR A 56 0.15 -20.85 6.29
C THR A 56 -0.62 -21.28 7.54
N GLY A 57 -1.16 -20.34 8.32
CA GLY A 57 -2.02 -20.61 9.49
C GLY A 57 -3.53 -20.62 9.19
N ILE A 58 -3.95 -20.18 8.01
CA ILE A 58 -5.36 -20.05 7.62
C ILE A 58 -5.78 -21.25 6.75
N ALA A 59 -4.87 -21.80 5.97
CA ALA A 59 -5.09 -22.97 5.14
C ALA A 59 -5.52 -24.16 6.02
N GLY A 60 -6.78 -24.60 5.87
CA GLY A 60 -7.34 -25.72 6.64
C GLY A 60 -7.98 -25.32 7.98
N SER A 61 -8.01 -24.04 8.35
CA SER A 61 -8.69 -23.55 9.57
C SER A 61 -10.21 -23.72 9.56
N MET A 62 -10.80 -23.99 8.39
CA MET A 62 -12.24 -24.20 8.20
C MET A 62 -12.49 -25.62 7.65
N PRO A 63 -12.31 -26.68 8.46
CA PRO A 63 -12.50 -28.06 8.02
C PRO A 63 -13.95 -28.41 7.65
N TRP A 64 -14.90 -27.58 8.10
CA TRP A 64 -16.31 -27.69 7.73
C TRP A 64 -16.65 -27.06 6.38
N LEU A 65 -15.74 -26.29 5.78
CA LEU A 65 -15.95 -25.66 4.48
C LEU A 65 -15.82 -26.72 3.39
N LYS A 66 -16.92 -26.97 2.68
CA LYS A 66 -16.95 -27.89 1.54
C LYS A 66 -16.82 -27.10 0.24
N PRO A 67 -16.07 -27.61 -0.76
CA PRO A 67 -16.14 -27.07 -2.11
C PRO A 67 -17.59 -27.08 -2.59
N ILE A 68 -18.06 -25.95 -3.11
CA ILE A 68 -19.38 -25.86 -3.75
C ILE A 68 -19.34 -26.60 -5.09
N GLU A 69 -20.40 -27.36 -5.39
CA GLU A 69 -20.55 -28.07 -6.67
C GLU A 69 -20.68 -27.08 -7.84
N ARG A 70 -20.52 -27.54 -9.08
CA ARG A 70 -20.58 -26.64 -10.25
C ARG A 70 -21.94 -25.97 -10.35
N GLU A 71 -22.99 -26.72 -10.09
CA GLU A 71 -24.39 -26.32 -10.21
C GLU A 71 -24.75 -25.27 -9.16
N GLU A 72 -24.14 -25.33 -7.97
CA GLU A 72 -24.30 -24.33 -6.90
C GLU A 72 -23.57 -23.01 -7.20
N ARG A 73 -22.69 -22.99 -8.21
CA ARG A 73 -22.01 -21.77 -8.70
C ARG A 73 -22.80 -21.08 -9.80
N GLU A 74 -23.88 -21.69 -10.29
CA GLU A 74 -24.77 -21.05 -11.25
C GLU A 74 -25.60 -20.02 -10.51
N PHE A 75 -25.47 -18.77 -10.94
CA PHE A 75 -26.32 -17.68 -10.48
C PHE A 75 -27.33 -17.38 -11.57
N ASP A 76 -28.60 -17.24 -11.19
CA ASP A 76 -29.57 -16.57 -12.05
C ASP A 76 -29.07 -15.14 -12.26
N ASP A 77 -28.83 -14.76 -13.53
CA ASP A 77 -28.51 -13.38 -13.87
C ASP A 77 -29.70 -12.51 -13.43
N PRO A 78 -29.56 -11.65 -12.40
CA PRO A 78 -30.65 -10.78 -12.00
C PRO A 78 -30.96 -9.84 -13.17
N GLU A 79 -32.21 -9.36 -13.26
CA GLU A 79 -32.59 -8.36 -14.25
C GLU A 79 -31.66 -7.15 -14.13
N ARG A 80 -30.74 -7.03 -15.09
CA ARG A 80 -29.78 -5.95 -15.12
C ARG A 80 -30.53 -4.68 -15.51
N PRO A 81 -30.46 -3.59 -14.74
CA PRO A 81 -31.19 -2.37 -15.04
C PRO A 81 -30.49 -1.59 -16.17
N TRP A 82 -30.38 -2.20 -17.35
CA TRP A 82 -29.77 -1.60 -18.54
C TRP A 82 -30.45 -0.31 -18.98
N HIS A 83 -31.71 -0.12 -18.60
CA HIS A 83 -32.47 1.11 -18.81
C HIS A 83 -31.87 2.34 -18.11
N LEU A 84 -31.02 2.15 -17.08
CA LEU A 84 -30.30 3.24 -16.40
C LEU A 84 -28.99 3.64 -17.09
N LEU A 85 -28.51 2.83 -18.04
CA LEU A 85 -27.25 3.09 -18.76
C LEU A 85 -27.44 3.92 -20.03
N ASN A 86 -28.68 4.19 -20.42
CA ASN A 86 -29.03 4.91 -21.65
C ASN A 86 -29.51 6.34 -21.42
N ASP A 87 -29.34 6.88 -20.22
CA ASP A 87 -29.50 8.32 -19.97
C ASP A 87 -28.36 9.07 -20.70
N LYS A 88 -28.58 9.34 -21.98
CA LYS A 88 -27.79 10.27 -22.80
C LYS A 88 -28.18 11.73 -22.57
N ASP A 89 -29.04 12.00 -21.59
CA ASP A 89 -29.62 13.33 -21.32
C ASP A 89 -29.38 13.78 -19.86
N ALA A 90 -28.14 13.67 -19.38
CA ALA A 90 -27.64 14.39 -18.19
C ALA A 90 -26.52 15.37 -18.57
#